data_AF-A0A852G4P0-F1
#
_entry.id   AF-A0A852G4P0-F1
#
_cell.length_a   1.000
_cell.length_b   1.000
_cell.length_c   1.000
_cell.angle_alpha   90.00
_cell.angle_beta   90.00
_cell.angle_gamma   90.00
#
_symmetry.space_group_name_H-M   'P 1'
#
loop_
_entity.id
_entity.type
_entity.pdbx_description
1 polymer ?
#
loop_
_entity_poly.entity_id
_entity_poly.type
_entity_poly.pdbx_seq_one_letter_code
_entity_poly.pdbx_strand_id
1 'polypeptide(L)'
;QMGLGHEQGFGAPCLKCKDKCEGFELHFWRKICRNCKCGQEEHDILTSNEEDRKVGKLFEDTKYTTLIAKLKNDGIPMYKRNVMILTNPVPAKKNISINTVTYEWAPPVQNQTLARQYMQMLPKEKQPVAGSEGAQYRKKQLAKQLPAHDQDPSKCHELSPNEVKQMEQFVKKYKTEALGVGDVKLPGEVEMRATEKSNVKNGDRGASAAVGAMEDKSPDQKASQY
;
A
#
# COMPACT_ATOMS: atom_id res chain seq x y z
N GLN A 1 -18.12 -1.48 -29.06
CA GLN A 1 -16.79 -0.86 -29.20
C GLN A 1 -16.11 -0.91 -27.83
N MET A 2 -15.18 -1.84 -27.60
CA MET A 2 -14.35 -1.80 -26.39
C MET A 2 -13.29 -0.73 -26.58
N GLY A 3 -13.54 0.47 -26.07
CA GLY A 3 -12.51 1.48 -25.91
C GLY A 3 -11.49 0.97 -24.89
N LEU A 4 -10.51 0.20 -25.34
CA LEU A 4 -9.30 -0.08 -24.57
C LEU A 4 -8.75 1.29 -24.16
N GLY A 5 -8.39 1.47 -22.88
CA GLY A 5 -7.98 2.74 -22.27
C GLY A 5 -6.70 3.39 -22.83
N HIS A 6 -6.40 3.22 -24.11
CA HIS A 6 -5.28 3.79 -24.85
C HIS A 6 -5.31 5.33 -24.91
N GLU A 7 -6.46 5.94 -24.70
CA GLU A 7 -6.58 7.40 -24.60
C GLU A 7 -6.13 7.93 -23.23
N GLN A 8 -6.09 7.07 -22.20
CA GLN A 8 -5.76 7.50 -20.85
C GLN A 8 -4.28 7.89 -20.76
N GLY A 9 -4.05 9.18 -20.55
CA GLY A 9 -2.71 9.75 -20.48
C GLY A 9 -2.05 9.98 -21.83
N PHE A 10 -2.77 9.83 -22.95
CA PHE A 10 -2.21 10.09 -24.28
C PHE A 10 -1.56 11.48 -24.36
N GLY A 11 -0.35 11.56 -24.93
CA GLY A 11 0.44 12.79 -25.02
C GLY A 11 1.19 13.18 -23.74
N ALA A 12 1.01 12.48 -22.61
CA ALA A 12 1.69 12.84 -21.37
C ALA A 12 3.22 12.76 -21.51
N PRO A 13 3.98 13.76 -21.01
CA PRO A 13 5.42 13.82 -21.18
C PRO A 13 6.10 12.68 -20.44
N CYS A 14 7.18 12.13 -21.04
CA CYS A 14 7.97 11.11 -20.39
C CYS A 14 8.94 11.73 -19.39
N LEU A 15 8.82 11.37 -18.12
CA LEU A 15 9.65 11.88 -17.03
C LEU A 15 11.08 11.32 -17.11
N LYS A 16 11.27 10.16 -17.75
CA LYS A 16 12.59 9.54 -17.97
C LYS A 16 13.26 9.99 -19.26
N CYS A 17 12.53 10.00 -20.38
CA CYS A 17 13.09 10.32 -21.70
C CYS A 17 13.09 11.82 -22.02
N LYS A 18 12.31 12.62 -21.28
CA LYS A 18 12.11 14.06 -21.53
C LYS A 18 11.73 14.27 -23.00
N ASP A 19 12.40 15.20 -23.69
CA ASP A 19 12.14 15.60 -25.07
C ASP A 19 12.41 14.50 -26.11
N LYS A 20 13.03 13.38 -25.72
CA LYS A 20 13.23 12.22 -26.60
C LYS A 20 11.96 11.39 -26.81
N CYS A 21 10.88 11.72 -26.13
CA CYS A 21 9.59 11.07 -26.27
C CYS A 21 8.54 12.08 -26.67
N GLU A 22 7.85 11.84 -27.78
CA GLU A 22 6.80 12.71 -28.34
C GLU A 22 5.52 12.75 -27.49
N GLY A 23 5.48 12.02 -26.37
CA GLY A 23 4.33 11.87 -25.50
C GLY A 23 3.95 10.41 -25.31
N PHE A 24 3.19 10.13 -24.27
CA PHE A 24 2.70 8.78 -23.99
C PHE A 24 1.74 8.32 -25.08
N GLU A 25 1.97 7.13 -25.60
CA GLU A 25 0.98 6.40 -26.39
C GLU A 25 1.04 4.93 -25.99
N LEU A 26 -0.04 4.41 -25.42
CA LEU A 26 -0.04 3.04 -24.92
C LEU A 26 0.06 2.02 -26.07
N HIS A 27 0.99 1.07 -25.94
CA HIS A 27 1.14 -0.03 -26.87
C HIS A 27 -0.08 -0.99 -26.81
N PHE A 28 -0.59 -1.44 -27.96
CA PHE A 28 -1.82 -2.25 -28.05
C PHE A 28 -1.80 -3.50 -27.16
N TRP A 29 -0.62 -4.12 -26.99
CA TRP A 29 -0.47 -5.37 -26.24
C TRP A 29 0.45 -5.29 -25.02
N ARG A 30 1.10 -4.15 -24.79
CA ARG A 30 2.12 -4.02 -23.72
C ARG A 30 1.82 -2.78 -22.89
N LYS A 31 2.07 -2.84 -21.58
CA LYS A 31 1.89 -1.71 -20.66
C LYS A 31 3.06 -0.70 -20.75
N ILE A 32 3.44 -0.33 -21.96
CA ILE A 32 4.54 0.58 -22.26
C ILE A 32 4.14 1.60 -23.33
N CYS A 33 4.85 2.71 -23.35
CA CYS A 33 4.77 3.72 -24.38
C CYS A 33 5.32 3.19 -25.72
N ARG A 34 4.63 3.43 -26.83
CA ARG A 34 5.10 3.10 -28.18
C ARG A 34 6.32 3.91 -28.57
N ASN A 35 6.37 5.16 -28.16
CA ASN A 35 7.37 6.13 -28.60
C ASN A 35 8.72 5.90 -27.91
N CYS A 36 8.72 5.63 -26.59
CA CYS A 36 9.97 5.51 -25.82
C CYS A 36 10.16 4.17 -25.08
N LYS A 37 9.20 3.24 -25.17
CA LYS A 37 9.20 1.93 -24.47
C LYS A 37 9.23 1.99 -22.95
N CYS A 38 9.11 3.17 -22.34
CA CYS A 38 8.97 3.34 -20.90
C CYS A 38 7.57 2.91 -20.44
N GLY A 39 7.43 2.46 -19.20
CA GLY A 39 6.14 2.12 -18.60
C GLY A 39 5.24 3.37 -18.44
N GLN A 40 3.94 3.16 -18.22
CA GLN A 40 2.99 4.25 -18.02
C GLN A 40 3.36 5.14 -16.81
N GLU A 41 3.92 4.53 -15.77
CA GLU A 41 4.41 5.18 -14.55
C GLU A 41 5.65 6.07 -14.76
N GLU A 42 6.27 6.01 -15.94
CA GLU A 42 7.36 6.89 -16.36
C GLU A 42 6.85 8.13 -17.11
N HIS A 43 5.54 8.26 -17.27
CA HIS A 43 4.89 9.42 -17.89
C HIS A 43 4.10 10.21 -16.86
N ASP A 44 4.00 11.52 -17.06
CA ASP A 44 3.26 12.41 -16.14
C ASP A 44 1.75 12.31 -16.35
N ILE A 45 1.22 11.13 -16.11
CA ILE A 45 -0.20 10.83 -16.23
C ILE A 45 -0.85 11.09 -14.88
N LEU A 46 -1.95 11.84 -14.89
CA LEU A 46 -2.75 12.09 -13.70
C LEU A 46 -3.50 10.80 -13.29
N THR A 47 -2.83 9.95 -12.53
CA THR A 47 -3.35 8.65 -12.03
C THR A 47 -3.82 8.70 -10.58
N SER A 48 -3.88 9.88 -9.94
CA SER A 48 -4.10 10.01 -8.49
C SER A 48 -5.36 9.27 -8.00
N ASN A 49 -6.45 9.34 -8.76
CA ASN A 49 -7.70 8.64 -8.45
C ASN A 49 -7.60 7.12 -8.65
N GLU A 50 -6.83 6.67 -9.64
CA GLU A 50 -6.65 5.24 -9.92
C GLU A 50 -5.83 4.56 -8.83
N GLU A 51 -4.78 5.22 -8.34
CA GLU A 51 -3.98 4.73 -7.20
C GLU A 51 -4.84 4.58 -5.95
N ASP A 52 -5.69 5.58 -5.67
CA ASP A 52 -6.58 5.51 -4.51
C ASP A 52 -7.65 4.44 -4.68
N ARG A 53 -8.13 4.18 -5.89
CA ARG A 53 -9.06 3.07 -6.16
C ARG A 53 -8.38 1.71 -5.95
N LYS A 54 -7.12 1.53 -6.40
CA LYS A 54 -6.36 0.28 -6.20
C LYS A 54 -6.17 -0.01 -4.71
N VAL A 55 -5.74 0.98 -3.94
CA VAL A 55 -5.58 0.84 -2.49
C VAL A 55 -6.93 0.73 -1.77
N GLY A 56 -7.96 1.44 -2.23
CA GLY A 56 -9.32 1.34 -1.71
C GLY A 56 -9.89 -0.07 -1.86
N LYS A 57 -9.75 -0.66 -3.04
CA LYS A 57 -10.16 -2.04 -3.32
C LYS A 57 -9.42 -3.07 -2.47
N LEU A 58 -8.16 -2.82 -2.10
CA LEU A 58 -7.41 -3.67 -1.17
C LEU A 58 -8.06 -3.71 0.21
N PHE A 59 -8.59 -2.59 0.70
CA PHE A 59 -9.22 -2.48 2.01
C PHE A 59 -10.73 -2.77 2.03
N GLU A 60 -11.37 -2.85 0.86
CA GLU A 60 -12.77 -3.22 0.72
C GLU A 60 -13.05 -4.57 1.38
N ASP A 61 -14.14 -4.64 2.15
CA ASP A 61 -14.58 -5.80 2.94
C ASP A 61 -13.57 -6.29 3.99
N THR A 62 -12.72 -5.39 4.48
CA THR A 62 -11.74 -5.70 5.54
C THR A 62 -12.03 -4.90 6.81
N LYS A 63 -11.34 -5.24 7.91
CA LYS A 63 -11.37 -4.46 9.16
C LYS A 63 -10.80 -3.03 9.02
N TYR A 64 -10.20 -2.69 7.88
CA TYR A 64 -9.55 -1.41 7.61
C TYR A 64 -10.44 -0.41 6.86
N THR A 65 -11.76 -0.54 6.93
CA THR A 65 -12.73 0.35 6.26
C THR A 65 -12.54 1.84 6.59
N THR A 66 -11.97 2.17 7.75
CA THR A 66 -11.64 3.55 8.15
C THR A 66 -10.59 4.22 7.28
N LEU A 67 -9.80 3.43 6.54
CA LEU A 67 -8.81 3.91 5.56
C LEU A 67 -9.43 4.17 4.18
N ILE A 68 -10.72 3.90 4.00
CA ILE A 68 -11.46 4.18 2.77
C ILE A 68 -12.29 5.45 2.98
N ALA A 69 -12.38 6.30 1.97
CA ALA A 69 -13.31 7.41 1.93
C ALA A 69 -14.76 6.90 1.89
N LYS A 70 -15.71 7.69 2.39
CA LYS A 70 -17.14 7.35 2.28
C LYS A 70 -17.50 7.13 0.82
N LEU A 71 -18.16 6.01 0.53
CA LEU A 71 -18.61 5.66 -0.81
C LEU A 71 -19.53 6.77 -1.33
N LYS A 72 -19.19 7.32 -2.50
CA LYS A 72 -20.08 8.19 -3.28
C LYS A 72 -21.04 7.30 -4.08
N ASN A 73 -21.99 7.90 -4.81
CA ASN A 73 -22.99 7.18 -5.62
C ASN A 73 -22.39 6.10 -6.54
N ASP A 74 -21.14 6.28 -6.98
CA ASP A 74 -20.44 5.33 -7.86
C ASP A 74 -20.09 3.99 -7.18
N GLY A 75 -20.20 3.88 -5.85
CA GLY A 75 -19.96 2.65 -5.10
C GLY A 75 -18.50 2.18 -5.06
N ILE A 76 -17.56 2.90 -5.69
CA ILE A 76 -16.15 2.48 -5.77
C ILE A 76 -15.40 2.92 -4.50
N PRO A 77 -14.76 2.01 -3.76
CA PRO A 77 -13.94 2.35 -2.59
C PRO A 77 -12.70 3.14 -3.03
N MET A 78 -12.49 4.29 -2.40
CA MET A 78 -11.29 5.11 -2.60
C MET A 78 -10.47 5.17 -1.32
N TYR A 79 -9.16 5.00 -1.42
CA TYR A 79 -8.25 5.20 -0.29
C TYR A 79 -8.33 6.65 0.21
N LYS A 80 -8.49 6.81 1.51
CA LYS A 80 -8.42 8.10 2.21
C LYS A 80 -6.95 8.48 2.39
N ARG A 81 -6.31 8.88 1.29
CA ARG A 81 -4.89 9.29 1.27
C ARG A 81 -4.65 10.48 2.21
N ASN A 82 -3.64 10.37 3.07
CA ASN A 82 -3.20 11.48 3.91
C ASN A 82 -2.14 12.31 3.16
N VAL A 83 -2.38 13.61 3.01
CA VAL A 83 -1.46 14.57 2.38
C VAL A 83 -0.86 15.45 3.49
N MET A 84 0.47 15.53 3.56
CA MET A 84 1.14 16.31 4.59
C MET A 84 1.75 17.58 3.98
N ILE A 85 1.30 18.74 4.45
CA ILE A 85 1.80 20.05 4.01
C ILE A 85 2.69 20.62 5.12
N LEU A 86 3.96 20.86 4.81
CA LEU A 86 4.92 21.49 5.72
C LEU A 86 5.19 22.92 5.29
N THR A 87 5.02 23.84 6.22
CA THR A 87 5.27 25.26 6.01
C THR A 87 6.49 25.68 6.81
N ASN A 88 7.55 26.12 6.14
CA ASN A 88 8.73 26.67 6.79
C ASN A 88 8.78 28.19 6.53
N PRO A 89 8.69 29.04 7.57
CA PRO A 89 8.89 30.47 7.42
C PRO A 89 10.37 30.73 7.09
N VAL A 90 10.63 31.43 5.99
CA VAL A 90 11.98 31.90 5.68
C VAL A 90 12.10 33.35 6.15
N PRO A 91 13.05 33.69 7.02
CA PRO A 91 13.32 35.08 7.37
C PRO A 91 13.98 35.78 6.18
N ALA A 92 13.17 36.27 5.24
CA ALA A 92 13.62 37.20 4.22
C ALA A 92 13.57 38.62 4.77
N LYS A 93 14.70 39.33 4.69
CA LYS A 93 14.80 40.74 5.08
C LYS A 93 13.77 41.52 4.23
N LYS A 94 12.68 41.95 4.87
CA LYS A 94 11.56 42.79 4.38
C LYS A 94 10.28 42.12 3.87
N ASN A 95 10.20 40.79 3.68
CA ASN A 95 8.93 40.08 3.43
C ASN A 95 9.08 38.61 3.86
N ILE A 96 8.17 38.10 4.70
CA ILE A 96 8.18 36.68 5.11
C ILE A 96 7.71 35.85 3.91
N SER A 97 8.62 35.23 3.16
CA SER A 97 8.23 34.23 2.16
C SER A 97 7.95 32.91 2.85
N ILE A 98 6.76 32.37 2.62
CA ILE A 98 6.35 31.08 3.16
C ILE A 98 6.72 30.00 2.16
N ASN A 99 7.70 29.15 2.49
CA ASN A 99 8.02 27.99 1.67
C ASN A 99 7.14 26.81 2.11
N THR A 100 6.30 26.34 1.19
CA THR A 100 5.39 25.21 1.41
C THR A 100 5.90 23.98 0.66
N VAL A 101 6.05 22.87 1.39
CA VAL A 101 6.41 21.56 0.83
C VAL A 101 5.24 20.61 1.04
N THR A 102 4.72 20.04 -0.06
CA THR A 102 3.60 19.10 -0.04
C THR A 102 4.11 17.68 -0.25
N TYR A 103 3.84 16.79 0.69
CA TYR A 103 4.01 15.34 0.52
C TYR A 103 2.68 14.75 0.05
N GLU A 104 2.70 14.10 -1.11
CA GLU A 104 1.51 13.49 -1.71
C GLU A 104 0.96 12.33 -0.87
N TRP A 105 1.80 11.70 -0.04
CA TRP A 105 1.39 10.65 0.88
C TRP A 105 2.13 10.77 2.21
N ALA A 106 1.41 10.53 3.31
CA ALA A 106 1.96 10.31 4.63
C ALA A 106 1.30 9.09 5.31
N PRO A 107 2.02 8.38 6.19
CA PRO A 107 1.42 7.30 6.95
C PRO A 107 0.27 7.81 7.82
N PRO A 108 -0.76 6.98 8.08
CA PRO A 108 -1.80 7.32 9.04
C PRO A 108 -1.19 7.28 10.46
N VAL A 109 -1.04 8.45 11.08
CA VAL A 109 -0.45 8.62 12.40
C VAL A 109 -1.24 9.62 13.24
N GLN A 110 -1.02 9.63 14.55
CA GLN A 110 -1.77 10.45 15.49
C GLN A 110 -1.41 11.94 15.40
N ASN A 111 -0.18 12.27 14.98
CA ASN A 111 0.28 13.65 14.86
C ASN A 111 1.23 13.86 13.68
N GLN A 112 1.28 15.09 13.18
CA GLN A 112 2.07 15.45 12.00
C GLN A 112 3.59 15.41 12.27
N THR A 113 4.03 15.58 13.53
CA THR A 113 5.45 15.48 13.91
C THR A 113 5.99 14.08 13.66
N LEU A 114 5.24 13.04 14.01
CA LEU A 114 5.60 11.65 13.78
C LEU A 114 5.64 11.33 12.28
N ALA A 115 4.67 11.83 11.50
CA ALA A 115 4.71 11.71 10.04
C ALA A 115 5.96 12.39 9.45
N ARG A 116 6.32 13.58 9.94
CA ARG A 116 7.52 14.31 9.51
C ARG A 116 8.79 13.54 9.81
N GLN A 117 8.92 13.01 11.03
CA GLN A 117 10.07 12.18 11.42
C GLN A 117 10.17 10.92 10.56
N TYR A 118 9.04 10.24 10.33
CA TYR A 118 8.98 9.10 9.42
C TYR A 118 9.50 9.46 8.02
N MET A 119 9.03 10.58 7.45
CA MET A 119 9.51 11.04 6.15
C MET A 119 11.00 11.37 6.15
N GLN A 120 11.52 11.94 7.23
CA GLN A 120 12.95 12.25 7.35
C GLN A 120 13.84 11.00 7.41
N MET A 121 13.32 9.86 7.86
CA MET A 121 14.04 8.58 7.85
C MET A 121 14.06 7.91 6.48
N LEU A 122 13.19 8.33 5.54
CA LEU A 122 13.25 7.83 4.17
C LEU A 122 14.41 8.48 3.40
N PRO A 123 15.10 7.74 2.53
CA PRO A 123 16.01 8.30 1.55
C PRO A 123 15.35 9.46 0.79
N LYS A 124 16.10 10.54 0.53
CA LYS A 124 15.56 11.82 -0.01
C LYS A 124 14.87 11.61 -1.34
N GLU A 125 15.47 10.79 -2.18
CA GLU A 125 15.00 10.35 -3.51
C GLU A 125 13.75 9.48 -3.47
N LYS A 126 13.35 8.98 -2.28
CA LYS A 126 12.12 8.19 -2.07
C LYS A 126 11.04 8.94 -1.29
N GLN A 127 11.29 10.17 -0.88
CA GLN A 127 10.30 11.00 -0.20
C GLN A 127 9.23 11.46 -1.20
N PRO A 128 7.93 11.20 -0.96
CA PRO A 128 6.85 11.47 -1.92
C PRO A 128 6.46 12.95 -1.94
N VAL A 129 7.43 13.84 -2.11
CA VAL A 129 7.22 15.28 -2.27
C VAL A 129 6.63 15.54 -3.66
N ALA A 130 5.58 16.36 -3.75
CA ALA A 130 4.90 16.65 -5.00
C ALA A 130 5.87 17.12 -6.08
N GLY A 131 5.79 16.51 -7.26
CA GLY A 131 6.69 16.79 -8.39
C GLY A 131 8.11 16.23 -8.26
N SER A 132 8.47 15.54 -7.18
CA SER A 132 9.82 14.97 -6.99
C SER A 132 9.97 13.58 -7.62
N GLU A 133 11.22 13.12 -7.75
CA GLU A 133 11.53 11.72 -8.10
C GLU A 133 10.96 10.72 -7.09
N GLY A 134 10.84 11.11 -5.82
CA GLY A 134 10.28 10.25 -4.78
C GLY A 134 8.76 10.09 -4.88
N ALA A 135 8.05 11.12 -5.34
CA ALA A 135 6.64 10.97 -5.70
C ALA A 135 6.49 10.00 -6.87
N GLN A 136 7.30 10.15 -7.93
CA GLN A 136 7.30 9.21 -9.05
C GLN A 136 7.64 7.79 -8.60
N TYR A 137 8.68 7.61 -7.77
CA TYR A 137 9.07 6.32 -7.20
C TYR A 137 7.90 5.64 -6.49
N ARG A 138 7.14 6.39 -5.68
CA ARG A 138 5.96 5.85 -5.01
C ARG A 138 4.91 5.36 -6.02
N LYS A 139 4.61 6.12 -7.08
CA LYS A 139 3.68 5.69 -8.14
C LYS A 139 4.14 4.38 -8.79
N LYS A 140 5.43 4.27 -9.11
CA LYS A 140 6.05 3.04 -9.65
C LYS A 140 5.89 1.85 -8.72
N GLN A 141 6.14 2.05 -7.41
CA GLN A 141 5.97 0.99 -6.42
C GLN A 141 4.52 0.52 -6.33
N LEU A 142 3.55 1.43 -6.28
CA LEU A 142 2.13 1.05 -6.25
C LEU A 142 1.70 0.29 -7.51
N ALA A 143 2.13 0.76 -8.70
CA ALA A 143 1.81 0.08 -9.95
C ALA A 143 2.37 -1.35 -10.00
N LYS A 144 3.57 -1.55 -9.46
CA LYS A 144 4.23 -2.86 -9.38
C LYS A 144 3.64 -3.77 -8.30
N GLN A 145 3.31 -3.22 -7.14
CA GLN A 145 2.90 -3.99 -5.96
C GLN A 145 1.40 -4.29 -5.93
N LEU A 146 0.57 -3.49 -6.61
CA LEU A 146 -0.88 -3.67 -6.65
C LEU A 146 -1.41 -3.83 -8.09
N PRO A 147 -1.02 -4.89 -8.83
CA PRO A 147 -1.65 -5.19 -10.11
C PRO A 147 -3.14 -5.46 -9.92
N ALA A 148 -3.97 -4.84 -10.75
CA ALA A 148 -5.43 -5.04 -10.67
C ALA A 148 -5.86 -6.50 -10.94
N HIS A 149 -5.03 -7.25 -11.67
CA HIS A 149 -5.29 -8.64 -12.07
C HIS A 149 -5.10 -9.61 -10.89
N ASP A 150 -4.41 -9.19 -9.83
CA ASP A 150 -4.22 -9.99 -8.61
C ASP A 150 -5.43 -9.87 -7.66
N GLN A 151 -6.36 -8.96 -7.98
CA GLN A 151 -7.40 -8.47 -7.07
C GLN A 151 -8.81 -8.60 -7.65
N ASP A 152 -8.93 -8.61 -8.98
CA ASP A 152 -10.20 -8.49 -9.67
C ASP A 152 -10.26 -9.45 -10.86
N PRO A 153 -11.04 -10.55 -10.78
CA PRO A 153 -11.14 -11.51 -11.88
C PRO A 153 -11.69 -10.88 -13.17
N SER A 154 -12.45 -9.77 -13.08
CA SER A 154 -12.93 -9.05 -14.27
C SER A 154 -11.82 -8.35 -15.07
N LYS A 155 -10.61 -8.25 -14.51
CA LYS A 155 -9.43 -7.71 -15.19
C LYS A 155 -8.58 -8.81 -15.85
N CYS A 156 -8.86 -10.07 -15.58
CA CYS A 156 -8.19 -11.20 -16.18
C CYS A 156 -8.91 -11.61 -17.47
N HIS A 157 -8.15 -12.05 -18.48
CA HIS A 157 -8.73 -12.59 -19.70
C HIS A 157 -8.89 -14.10 -19.57
N GLU A 158 -9.97 -14.64 -20.15
CA GLU A 158 -10.17 -16.08 -20.37
C GLU A 158 -10.21 -16.96 -19.09
N LEU A 159 -10.54 -16.38 -17.93
CA LEU A 159 -10.82 -17.19 -16.74
C LEU A 159 -12.12 -17.99 -16.92
N SER A 160 -12.05 -19.30 -16.64
CA SER A 160 -13.24 -20.13 -16.53
C SER A 160 -14.09 -19.72 -15.31
N PRO A 161 -15.40 -20.04 -15.28
CA PRO A 161 -16.24 -19.74 -14.11
C PRO A 161 -15.71 -20.34 -12.80
N ASN A 162 -15.04 -21.49 -12.87
CA ASN A 162 -14.43 -22.10 -11.69
C ASN A 162 -13.19 -21.33 -11.21
N GLU A 163 -12.34 -20.86 -12.12
CA GLU A 163 -11.16 -20.06 -11.76
C GLU A 163 -11.54 -18.70 -11.19
N VAL A 164 -12.60 -18.06 -11.73
CA VAL A 164 -13.16 -16.83 -11.15
C VAL A 164 -13.52 -17.07 -9.68
N LYS A 165 -14.26 -18.14 -9.38
CA LYS A 165 -14.64 -18.49 -8.01
C LYS A 165 -13.43 -18.78 -7.11
N GLN A 166 -12.42 -19.48 -7.61
CA GLN A 166 -11.19 -19.76 -6.87
C GLN A 166 -10.41 -18.48 -6.55
N MET A 167 -10.31 -17.56 -7.52
CA MET A 167 -9.66 -16.27 -7.32
C MET A 167 -10.41 -15.41 -6.30
N GLU A 168 -11.74 -15.32 -6.37
CA GLU A 168 -12.56 -14.60 -5.39
C GLU A 168 -12.36 -15.16 -3.97
N GLN A 169 -12.33 -16.49 -3.83
CA GLN A 169 -12.06 -17.15 -2.55
C GLN A 169 -10.65 -16.85 -2.04
N PHE A 170 -9.64 -16.88 -2.90
CA PHE A 170 -8.27 -16.51 -2.56
C PHE A 170 -8.19 -15.06 -2.08
N VAL A 171 -8.80 -14.13 -2.84
CA VAL A 171 -8.83 -12.70 -2.52
C VAL A 171 -9.45 -12.46 -1.15
N LYS A 172 -10.62 -13.07 -0.90
CA LYS A 172 -11.31 -13.00 0.39
C LYS A 172 -10.47 -13.55 1.53
N LYS A 173 -9.81 -14.70 1.33
CA LYS A 173 -8.99 -15.35 2.34
C LYS A 173 -7.78 -14.49 2.72
N TYR A 174 -6.98 -14.03 1.75
CA TYR A 174 -5.80 -13.24 2.07
C TYR A 174 -6.19 -11.90 2.72
N LYS A 175 -7.27 -11.25 2.28
CA LYS A 175 -7.78 -10.00 2.90
C LYS A 175 -8.13 -10.19 4.38
N THR A 176 -8.62 -11.37 4.72
CA THR A 176 -9.06 -11.70 6.07
C THR A 176 -7.90 -12.13 6.96
N GLU A 177 -7.02 -13.00 6.45
CA GLU A 177 -6.02 -13.71 7.23
C GLU A 177 -4.62 -13.08 7.18
N ALA A 178 -4.27 -12.42 6.08
CA ALA A 178 -2.89 -11.99 5.81
C ALA A 178 -2.74 -10.47 5.62
N LEU A 179 -3.79 -9.75 5.18
CA LEU A 179 -3.70 -8.31 4.98
C LEU A 179 -3.51 -7.58 6.31
N GLY A 180 -2.47 -6.73 6.36
CA GLY A 180 -2.11 -5.92 7.50
C GLY A 180 -1.84 -4.47 7.12
N VAL A 181 -1.99 -3.58 8.10
CA VAL A 181 -1.54 -2.18 8.02
C VAL A 181 -0.58 -1.96 9.18
N GLY A 182 0.62 -1.45 8.87
CA GLY A 182 1.64 -1.13 9.87
C GLY A 182 1.35 0.20 10.56
N ASP A 183 1.53 0.22 11.88
CA ASP A 183 1.50 1.45 12.68
C ASP A 183 2.91 2.05 12.78
N VAL A 184 3.03 3.36 12.59
CA VAL A 184 4.27 4.08 12.91
C VAL A 184 4.27 4.45 14.38
N LYS A 185 5.34 4.12 15.10
CA LYS A 185 5.53 4.41 16.53
C LYS A 185 6.94 4.84 16.83
N LEU A 186 7.12 5.56 17.93
CA LEU A 186 8.45 5.84 18.45
C LEU A 186 9.00 4.60 19.18
N PRO A 187 10.33 4.36 19.17
CA PRO A 187 10.93 3.19 19.82
C PRO A 187 10.46 2.99 21.27
N GLY A 188 10.42 4.05 22.08
CA GLY A 188 9.98 3.98 23.48
C GLY A 188 8.51 3.57 23.69
N GLU A 189 7.63 3.80 22.70
CA GLU A 189 6.22 3.37 22.77
C GLU A 189 6.04 1.88 22.52
N VAL A 190 6.97 1.27 21.77
CA VAL A 190 6.96 -0.16 21.46
C VAL A 190 7.38 -0.97 22.69
N GLU A 191 8.39 -0.48 23.41
CA GLU A 191 8.91 -1.10 24.63
C GLU A 191 7.87 -1.12 25.75
N MET A 192 7.19 0.01 26.03
CA MET A 192 6.15 0.08 27.07
C MET A 192 5.04 -0.97 26.87
N ARG A 193 4.57 -1.16 25.63
CA ARG A 193 3.52 -2.15 25.33
C ARG A 193 4.01 -3.60 25.46
N ALA A 194 5.29 -3.87 25.25
CA ALA A 194 5.86 -5.19 25.48
C ALA A 194 5.86 -5.51 26.98
N THR A 195 6.24 -4.53 27.81
CA THR A 195 6.27 -4.66 29.28
C THR A 195 4.86 -4.80 29.87
N GLU A 196 3.88 -4.04 29.37
CA GLU A 196 2.47 -4.17 29.76
C GLU A 196 1.91 -5.57 29.43
N LYS A 197 2.21 -6.11 28.23
CA LYS A 197 1.78 -7.46 27.83
C LYS A 197 2.46 -8.57 28.63
N SER A 198 3.71 -8.38 29.08
CA SER A 198 4.36 -9.32 30.02
C SER A 198 3.75 -9.26 31.42
N ASN A 199 3.30 -8.09 31.87
CA ASN A 199 2.71 -7.93 33.20
C ASN A 199 1.32 -8.57 33.31
N VAL A 200 0.52 -8.55 32.23
CA VAL A 200 -0.82 -9.18 32.19
C VAL A 200 -0.74 -10.72 32.17
N LYS A 201 0.36 -11.31 31.68
CA LYS A 201 0.52 -12.78 31.64
C LYS A 201 1.02 -13.40 32.97
N ASN A 202 1.43 -12.59 33.94
CA ASN A 202 1.91 -13.07 35.24
C ASN A 202 0.83 -13.15 36.33
N GLY A 203 -0.44 -12.87 36.00
CA GLY A 203 -1.52 -12.71 36.96
C GLY A 203 -2.47 -13.90 37.15
N ASP A 204 -2.27 -15.06 36.49
CA ASP A 204 -3.22 -16.17 36.62
C ASP A 204 -2.52 -17.54 36.69
N ARG A 205 -2.09 -17.90 37.90
CA ARG A 205 -1.81 -19.29 38.30
C ARG A 205 -2.30 -19.51 39.73
N GLY A 206 -3.57 -19.84 39.84
CA GLY A 206 -4.19 -20.29 41.09
C GLY A 206 -5.40 -21.18 40.84
N ALA A 207 -5.17 -22.43 40.43
CA ALA A 207 -6.15 -23.51 40.63
C ALA A 207 -5.45 -24.88 40.54
N SER A 208 -5.36 -25.54 41.69
CA SER A 208 -5.05 -26.97 41.81
C SER A 208 -6.17 -27.80 41.20
N ALA A 209 -5.81 -28.77 40.36
CA ALA A 209 -6.64 -29.96 40.13
C ALA A 209 -5.72 -31.17 40.06
N ALA A 210 -5.93 -32.08 41.01
CA ALA A 210 -5.26 -33.35 41.14
C ALA A 210 -5.58 -34.28 39.97
N VAL A 211 -4.58 -35.02 39.49
CA VAL A 211 -4.76 -36.27 38.75
C VAL A 211 -3.54 -37.16 38.95
N GLY A 212 -3.81 -38.45 39.13
CA GLY A 212 -2.94 -39.44 39.76
C GLY A 212 -1.72 -39.87 38.95
N ALA A 213 -0.77 -40.43 39.71
CA ALA A 213 0.42 -41.09 39.23
C ALA A 213 0.09 -42.36 38.44
N MET A 214 0.71 -42.53 37.27
CA MET A 214 1.03 -43.82 36.67
C MET A 214 2.32 -43.67 35.84
N GLU A 215 3.17 -44.67 35.92
CA GLU A 215 4.58 -44.67 35.57
C GLU A 215 4.90 -44.70 34.07
N ASP A 216 6.16 -44.37 33.83
CA ASP A 216 6.98 -44.36 32.63
C ASP A 216 7.03 -45.71 31.89
N LYS A 217 7.03 -45.65 30.55
CA LYS A 217 7.80 -46.53 29.64
C LYS A 217 7.65 -46.12 28.18
N SER A 218 8.74 -45.56 27.63
CA SER A 218 9.14 -45.75 26.21
C SER A 218 9.38 -47.26 25.94
N PRO A 219 9.26 -47.80 24.70
CA PRO A 219 10.07 -47.34 23.57
C PRO A 219 9.52 -47.51 22.13
N ASP A 220 10.35 -47.00 21.23
CA ASP A 220 10.73 -47.52 19.92
C ASP A 220 10.14 -46.98 18.61
N GLN A 221 11.13 -46.62 17.78
CA GLN A 221 11.14 -46.28 16.38
C GLN A 221 10.42 -47.32 15.52
N LYS A 222 9.77 -46.84 14.46
CA LYS A 222 9.88 -47.47 13.14
C LYS A 222 9.62 -46.48 12.01
N ALA A 223 10.58 -46.44 11.10
CA ALA A 223 10.47 -45.82 9.79
C ALA A 223 9.41 -46.54 8.93
N SER A 224 8.79 -45.80 8.01
CA SER A 224 8.56 -46.29 6.65
C SER A 224 8.28 -45.15 5.68
N GLN A 225 8.95 -45.28 4.54
CA GLN A 225 8.74 -44.58 3.29
C GLN A 225 7.33 -44.88 2.75
N TYR A 226 6.70 -43.87 2.16
CA TYR A 226 6.25 -43.84 0.75
C TYR A 226 6.08 -42.39 0.32
#